data_AF-A0A9R0XPD5-F1
#
_entry.id   AF-A0A9R0XPD5-F1
#
_cell.length_a   1.000
_cell.length_b   1.000
_cell.length_c   1.000
_cell.angle_alpha   90.00
_cell.angle_beta   90.00
_cell.angle_gamma   90.00
#
_symmetry.space_group_name_H-M   'P 1'
#
loop_
_entity.id
_entity.type
_entity.pdbx_description
1 polymer ?
#
loop_
_entity_poly.entity_id
_entity_poly.type
_entity_poly.pdbx_seq_one_letter_code
_entity_poly.pdbx_strand_id
1 'polypeptide(L)'
;MAAPRASWDHAYEKGLVDIMLDHNNPIYRGQNGWTAEGWTRITNTFNQKFPLAHFSKQQIQEKDKDLKGNYKAVRDSRKQSGTGWDDTLCMIIPEPVIWDKLIKDNLRVKKFRSKPFMLFKSLATLHEGVFPVSCISVDPTY
;
A
#
# COMPACT_ATOMS: atom_id res chain seq x y z
N MET A 1 -23.86 12.72 -15.30
CA MET A 1 -23.33 13.38 -14.09
C MET A 1 -22.17 12.53 -13.58
N ALA A 2 -20.98 13.09 -13.41
CA ALA A 2 -19.86 12.35 -12.83
C ALA A 2 -20.19 12.04 -11.36
N ALA A 3 -19.98 10.79 -10.94
CA ALA A 3 -20.15 10.41 -9.53
C ALA A 3 -19.26 11.32 -8.64
N PRO A 4 -19.70 11.69 -7.43
CA PRO A 4 -18.86 12.42 -6.49
C PRO A 4 -17.52 11.71 -6.32
N ARG A 5 -16.41 12.45 -6.45
CA ARG A 5 -15.09 11.90 -6.15
C ARG A 5 -15.08 11.51 -4.68
N ALA A 6 -14.82 10.23 -4.41
CA ALA A 6 -14.62 9.75 -3.04
C ALA A 6 -13.51 10.57 -2.36
N SER A 7 -13.82 11.18 -1.22
CA SER A 7 -12.84 11.88 -0.40
C SER A 7 -12.15 10.86 0.49
N TRP A 8 -10.97 10.42 0.07
CA TRP A 8 -10.15 9.47 0.82
C TRP A 8 -9.19 10.21 1.74
N ASP A 9 -9.30 9.95 3.03
CA ASP A 9 -8.33 10.37 4.03
C ASP A 9 -7.48 9.19 4.52
N HIS A 10 -6.53 9.47 5.40
CA HIS A 10 -5.65 8.44 5.94
C HIS A 10 -6.39 7.38 6.76
N ALA A 11 -7.48 7.74 7.46
CA ALA A 11 -8.26 6.81 8.27
C ALA A 11 -9.00 5.81 7.38
N TYR A 12 -9.57 6.27 6.27
CA TYR A 12 -10.22 5.42 5.27
C TYR A 12 -9.22 4.55 4.52
N GLU A 13 -8.05 5.09 4.13
CA GLU A 13 -7.02 4.28 3.48
C GLU A 13 -6.49 3.18 4.41
N LYS A 14 -6.20 3.50 5.67
CA LYS A 14 -5.80 2.51 6.67
C LYS A 14 -6.90 1.48 6.90
N GLY A 15 -8.14 1.93 7.09
CA GLY A 15 -9.28 1.06 7.31
C GLY A 15 -9.53 0.10 6.15
N LEU A 16 -9.34 0.55 4.91
CA LEU A 16 -9.40 -0.31 3.73
C LEU A 16 -8.31 -1.40 3.77
N VAL A 17 -7.05 -1.02 4.01
CA VAL A 17 -5.93 -1.98 4.06
C VAL A 17 -6.11 -3.02 5.17
N ASP A 18 -6.57 -2.59 6.36
CA ASP A 18 -6.85 -3.50 7.48
C ASP A 18 -7.93 -4.53 7.09
N ILE A 19 -9.06 -4.07 6.52
CA ILE A 19 -10.16 -4.96 6.07
C ILE A 19 -9.67 -5.93 4.99
N MET A 20 -8.84 -5.46 4.07
CA MET A 20 -8.25 -6.29 3.03
C MET A 20 -7.31 -7.35 3.61
N LEU A 21 -6.54 -7.04 4.65
CA LEU A 21 -5.72 -8.04 5.34
C LEU A 21 -6.59 -9.10 6.05
N ASP A 22 -7.64 -8.67 6.75
CA ASP A 22 -8.55 -9.57 7.47
C ASP A 22 -9.25 -10.58 6.54
N HIS A 23 -9.53 -10.17 5.29
CA HIS A 23 -10.18 -11.01 4.29
C HIS A 23 -9.21 -11.71 3.34
N ASN A 24 -7.90 -11.59 3.56
CA ASN A 24 -6.87 -12.16 2.68
C ASN A 24 -6.73 -13.68 2.89
N ASN A 25 -7.69 -14.44 2.37
CA ASN A 25 -7.72 -15.90 2.46
C ASN A 25 -8.01 -16.54 1.09
N PRO A 26 -7.77 -17.86 0.92
CA PRO A 26 -7.93 -18.53 -0.38
C PRO A 26 -9.34 -18.50 -0.97
N ILE A 27 -10.39 -18.24 -0.18
CA ILE A 27 -11.78 -18.14 -0.64
C ILE A 27 -11.99 -16.82 -1.39
N TYR A 28 -11.41 -15.73 -0.86
CA TYR A 28 -11.60 -14.38 -1.38
C TYR A 28 -10.44 -13.89 -2.25
N ARG A 29 -9.29 -14.56 -2.20
CA ARG A 29 -8.06 -14.18 -2.88
C ARG A 29 -7.54 -15.32 -3.77
N GLY A 30 -7.58 -15.11 -5.08
CA GLY A 30 -7.00 -16.01 -6.08
C GLY A 30 -5.72 -15.45 -6.72
N GLN A 31 -5.17 -16.17 -7.70
CA GLN A 31 -3.94 -15.80 -8.42
C GLN A 31 -4.03 -14.41 -9.07
N ASN A 32 -5.21 -14.05 -9.59
CA ASN A 32 -5.46 -12.78 -10.28
C ASN A 32 -5.92 -11.65 -9.33
N GLY A 33 -5.86 -11.86 -8.01
CA GLY A 33 -6.29 -10.91 -7.01
C GLY A 33 -7.62 -11.30 -6.35
N TRP A 34 -8.42 -10.30 -5.98
CA TRP A 34 -9.67 -10.49 -5.26
C TRP A 34 -10.76 -11.07 -6.15
N THR A 35 -11.50 -12.06 -5.64
CA THR A 35 -12.70 -12.60 -6.30
C THR A 35 -13.84 -11.58 -6.27
N ALA A 36 -14.89 -11.82 -7.08
CA ALA A 36 -16.07 -10.98 -7.07
C ALA A 36 -16.73 -10.91 -5.69
N GLU A 37 -16.80 -12.05 -5.00
CA GLU A 37 -17.30 -12.19 -3.63
C GLU A 37 -16.39 -11.48 -2.62
N GLY A 38 -15.07 -11.66 -2.74
CA GLY A 38 -14.09 -10.96 -1.90
C GLY A 38 -14.27 -9.44 -1.96
N TRP A 39 -14.42 -8.88 -3.16
CA TRP A 39 -14.71 -7.45 -3.32
C TRP A 39 -16.04 -7.02 -2.70
N THR A 40 -17.09 -7.83 -2.86
CA THR A 40 -18.40 -7.54 -2.24
C THR A 40 -18.27 -7.52 -0.72
N ARG A 41 -17.55 -8.49 -0.15
CA ARG A 41 -17.32 -8.58 1.29
C ARG A 41 -16.51 -7.40 1.83
N ILE A 42 -15.41 -7.04 1.16
CA ILE A 42 -14.59 -5.87 1.52
C ILE A 42 -15.43 -4.60 1.47
N THR A 43 -16.20 -4.39 0.40
CA THR A 43 -17.02 -3.18 0.22
C THR A 43 -18.09 -3.06 1.32
N ASN A 44 -18.78 -4.15 1.61
CA ASN A 44 -19.81 -4.17 2.65
C ASN A 44 -19.20 -3.92 4.04
N THR A 45 -18.09 -4.59 4.36
CA THR A 45 -17.39 -4.41 5.65
C THR A 45 -16.87 -2.99 5.79
N PHE A 46 -16.34 -2.40 4.70
CA PHE A 46 -15.86 -1.02 4.69
C PHE A 46 -17.00 -0.04 4.98
N ASN A 47 -18.13 -0.15 4.29
CA ASN A 47 -19.27 0.74 4.50
C ASN A 47 -19.98 0.51 5.84
N GLN A 48 -19.88 -0.68 6.43
CA GLN A 48 -20.33 -0.91 7.81
C GLN A 48 -19.42 -0.22 8.83
N LYS A 49 -18.10 -0.26 8.62
CA LYS A 49 -17.11 0.39 9.50
C LYS A 49 -17.09 1.91 9.35
N PHE A 50 -17.31 2.40 8.13
CA PHE A 50 -17.33 3.82 7.78
C PHE A 50 -18.68 4.16 7.12
N PRO A 51 -19.78 4.22 7.89
CA PRO A 51 -21.10 4.45 7.34
C PRO A 51 -21.17 5.76 6.58
N LEU A 52 -20.43 6.80 6.99
CA LEU A 52 -20.45 8.11 6.31
C LEU A 52 -19.73 8.13 4.96
N ALA A 53 -18.87 7.15 4.66
CA ALA A 53 -18.09 7.14 3.43
C ALA A 53 -18.93 6.69 2.21
N HIS A 54 -19.79 5.68 2.41
CA HIS A 54 -20.68 5.12 1.38
C HIS A 54 -19.99 4.88 0.01
N PHE A 55 -18.79 4.30 0.02
CA PHE A 55 -18.03 4.08 -1.21
C PHE A 55 -18.59 2.91 -2.02
N SER A 56 -18.64 3.09 -3.34
CA SER A 56 -18.97 2.02 -4.27
C SER A 56 -17.83 1.01 -4.38
N LYS A 57 -18.14 -0.22 -4.79
CA LYS A 57 -17.13 -1.25 -5.08
C LYS A 57 -16.06 -0.76 -6.06
N GLN A 58 -16.45 0.02 -7.07
CA GLN A 58 -15.51 0.61 -8.03
C GLN A 58 -14.54 1.59 -7.34
N GLN A 59 -15.04 2.47 -6.47
CA GLN A 59 -14.19 3.42 -5.73
C GLN A 59 -13.20 2.70 -4.80
N ILE A 60 -13.63 1.62 -4.14
CA ILE A 60 -12.75 0.75 -3.35
C ILE A 60 -11.65 0.13 -4.22
N GLN A 61 -12.01 -0.43 -5.38
CA GLN A 61 -11.07 -1.05 -6.32
C GLN A 61 -10.06 -0.05 -6.89
N GLU A 62 -10.52 1.14 -7.26
CA GLU A 62 -9.66 2.22 -7.75
C GLU A 62 -8.67 2.68 -6.67
N LYS A 63 -9.11 2.75 -5.40
CA LYS A 63 -8.22 3.08 -4.29
C LYS A 63 -7.20 1.98 -4.01
N ASP A 64 -7.59 0.70 -4.01
CA ASP A 64 -6.63 -0.42 -3.91
C ASP A 64 -5.56 -0.33 -5.00
N LYS A 65 -5.98 -0.08 -6.25
CA LYS A 65 -5.05 0.10 -7.37
C LYS A 65 -4.08 1.25 -7.14
N ASP A 66 -4.56 2.39 -6.61
CA ASP A 66 -3.68 3.53 -6.29
C ASP A 66 -2.71 3.21 -5.16
N LEU A 67 -3.17 2.60 -4.06
CA LEU A 67 -2.35 2.19 -2.92
C LEU A 67 -1.28 1.19 -3.35
N LYS A 68 -1.63 0.19 -4.15
CA LYS A 68 -0.68 -0.78 -4.72
C LYS A 68 0.35 -0.10 -5.62
N GLY A 69 -0.06 0.88 -6.43
CA GLY A 69 0.85 1.67 -7.26
C GLY A 69 1.84 2.50 -6.43
N ASN A 70 1.36 3.09 -5.34
CA ASN A 70 2.18 3.85 -4.39
C ASN A 70 3.19 2.94 -3.67
N TYR A 71 2.73 1.78 -3.20
CA TYR A 71 3.58 0.76 -2.59
C TYR A 71 4.70 0.31 -3.51
N LYS A 72 4.38 -0.07 -4.76
CA LYS A 72 5.40 -0.46 -5.75
C LYS A 72 6.41 0.65 -5.99
N ALA A 73 5.95 1.90 -6.12
CA ALA A 73 6.83 3.04 -6.31
C ALA A 73 7.86 3.15 -5.17
N VAL A 74 7.40 3.14 -3.91
CA VAL A 74 8.27 3.22 -2.73
C VAL A 74 9.20 2.00 -2.64
N ARG A 75 8.66 0.79 -2.85
CA ARG A 75 9.44 -0.47 -2.79
C ARG A 75 10.55 -0.48 -3.82
N ASP A 76 10.27 -0.05 -5.05
CA ASP A 76 11.23 -0.08 -6.13
C ASP A 76 12.27 1.06 -5.98
N SER A 77 11.88 2.22 -5.43
CA SER A 77 12.83 3.27 -5.03
C SER A 77 13.84 2.79 -4.00
N ARG A 78 13.41 1.99 -3.00
CA ARG A 78 14.30 1.42 -1.97
C ARG A 78 15.39 0.49 -2.55
N LYS A 79 15.21 -0.04 -3.76
CA LYS A 79 16.20 -0.89 -4.42
C LYS A 79 17.33 -0.11 -5.11
N GLN A 80 17.19 1.21 -5.25
CA GLN A 80 18.26 2.01 -5.86
C GLN A 80 19.39 2.26 -4.84
N SER A 81 20.63 1.99 -5.24
CA SER A 81 21.83 2.28 -4.44
C SER A 81 21.84 3.73 -3.96
N GLY A 82 22.21 3.95 -2.70
CA GLY A 82 22.22 5.28 -2.06
C GLY A 82 20.85 5.75 -1.54
N THR A 83 19.80 4.93 -1.65
CA THR A 83 18.50 5.23 -1.04
C THR A 83 18.52 4.82 0.43
N GLY A 84 18.63 5.79 1.34
CA GLY A 84 18.37 5.56 2.76
C GLY A 84 16.88 5.32 3.00
N TRP A 85 16.58 4.55 4.05
CA TRP A 85 15.21 4.23 4.45
C TRP A 85 15.08 4.36 5.97
N ASP A 86 14.02 5.04 6.40
CA ASP A 86 13.64 5.10 7.80
C ASP A 86 12.50 4.11 8.06
N ASP A 87 12.82 3.03 8.77
CA ASP A 87 11.86 1.98 9.13
C ASP A 87 10.83 2.41 10.18
N THR A 88 11.12 3.46 10.95
CA THR A 88 10.21 4.02 11.96
C THR A 88 9.16 4.88 11.30
N LEU A 89 9.59 5.78 10.41
CA LEU A 89 8.71 6.69 9.68
C LEU A 89 8.13 6.07 8.41
N CYS A 90 8.62 4.90 7.97
CA CYS A 90 8.31 4.30 6.67
C CYS A 90 8.51 5.32 5.53
N MET A 91 9.68 5.94 5.52
CA MET A 91 9.99 7.08 4.66
C MET A 91 11.31 6.88 3.93
N ILE A 92 11.35 7.35 2.68
CA ILE A 92 12.57 7.35 1.88
C ILE A 92 13.43 8.53 2.34
N ILE A 93 14.68 8.27 2.74
CA ILE A 93 15.69 9.28 3.06
C ILE A 93 16.86 9.10 2.10
N PRO A 94 16.70 9.44 0.81
CA PRO A 94 17.81 9.37 -0.12
C PRO A 94 18.63 10.67 -0.07
N GLU A 95 19.87 10.62 -0.56
CA GLU A 95 20.63 11.85 -0.81
C GLU A 95 19.85 12.79 -1.74
N PRO A 96 19.96 14.13 -1.58
CA PRO A 96 19.20 15.09 -2.38
C PRO A 96 19.30 14.86 -3.90
N VAL A 97 20.46 14.42 -4.38
CA VAL A 97 20.77 14.16 -5.81
C VAL A 97 19.98 12.96 -6.37
N ILE A 98 19.58 12.02 -5.51
CA ILE A 98 18.88 10.79 -5.92
C ILE A 98 17.37 11.05 -6.11
N TRP A 99 16.79 12.08 -5.48
CA TRP A 99 15.36 12.40 -5.61
C TRP A 99 14.95 12.70 -7.06
N ASP A 100 15.76 13.46 -7.79
CA ASP A 100 15.43 13.83 -9.18
C ASP A 100 15.40 12.60 -10.08
N LYS A 101 16.31 11.64 -9.84
CA LYS A 101 16.31 10.34 -10.53
C LYS A 101 15.07 9.52 -10.17
N LEU A 102 14.76 9.38 -8.87
CA LEU A 102 13.58 8.63 -8.42
C LEU A 102 12.26 9.20 -8.96
N ILE A 103 12.13 10.53 -8.99
CA ILE A 103 10.93 11.20 -9.51
C ILE A 103 10.83 11.03 -11.03
N LYS A 104 11.95 11.09 -11.75
CA LYS A 104 12.01 10.83 -13.19
C LYS A 104 11.61 9.39 -13.52
N ASP A 105 12.07 8.42 -12.72
CA ASP A 105 11.74 7.01 -12.90
C ASP A 105 10.27 6.71 -12.53
N ASN A 106 9.74 7.35 -11.49
CA ASN A 106 8.35 7.20 -11.08
C ASN A 106 7.80 8.44 -10.35
N LEU A 107 6.94 9.20 -11.04
CA LEU A 107 6.34 10.44 -10.50
C LEU A 107 5.52 10.23 -9.21
N ARG A 108 5.05 9.01 -8.92
CA ARG A 108 4.33 8.70 -7.67
C ARG A 108 5.21 8.89 -6.44
N VAL A 109 6.53 8.82 -6.59
CA VAL A 109 7.51 8.94 -5.50
C VAL A 109 7.57 10.36 -4.95
N LYS A 110 7.25 11.37 -5.77
CA LYS A 110 7.32 12.79 -5.42
C LYS A 110 6.58 13.16 -4.13
N LYS A 111 5.40 12.57 -3.88
CA LYS A 111 4.60 12.86 -2.68
C LYS A 111 5.17 12.28 -1.39
N PHE A 112 6.08 11.30 -1.48
CA PHE A 112 6.73 10.66 -0.33
C PHE A 112 8.00 11.39 0.12
N ARG A 113 8.35 12.51 -0.54
CA ARG A 113 9.48 13.37 -0.14
C ARG A 113 9.26 14.07 1.20
N SER A 114 8.01 14.38 1.53
CA SER A 114 7.64 15.11 2.75
C SER A 114 6.56 14.41 3.58
N LYS A 115 6.13 13.22 3.17
CA LYS A 115 5.05 12.48 3.83
C LYS A 115 5.47 11.03 4.08
N PRO A 116 5.40 10.54 5.33
CA PRO A 116 5.63 9.14 5.64
C PRO A 116 4.59 8.26 4.96
N PHE A 117 4.97 7.04 4.56
CA PHE A 117 4.05 6.06 4.00
C PHE A 117 3.79 4.93 5.00
N MET A 118 3.07 5.26 6.07
CA MET A 118 2.80 4.34 7.20
C MET A 118 2.09 3.04 6.79
N LEU A 119 1.41 3.02 5.63
CA LEU A 119 0.75 1.83 5.08
C LEU A 119 1.72 0.85 4.40
N PHE A 120 3.00 1.19 4.25
CA PHE A 120 3.98 0.40 3.50
C PHE A 120 4.08 -1.04 4.00
N LYS A 121 4.22 -1.25 5.33
CA LYS A 121 4.38 -2.59 5.92
C LYS A 121 3.13 -3.47 5.73
N SER A 122 1.95 -2.88 5.93
CA SER A 122 0.66 -3.57 5.73
C SER A 122 0.45 -3.94 4.26
N LEU A 123 0.77 -3.04 3.33
CA LEU A 123 0.68 -3.29 1.89
C LEU A 123 1.71 -4.32 1.40
N ALA A 124 2.90 -4.36 2.00
CA ALA A 124 3.87 -5.41 1.73
C ALA A 124 3.33 -6.78 2.13
N THR A 125 2.78 -6.90 3.34
CA THR A 125 2.13 -8.13 3.83
C THR A 125 1.00 -8.58 2.90
N LEU A 126 0.18 -7.63 2.42
CA LEU A 126 -0.95 -7.90 1.54
C LEU A 126 -0.55 -8.36 0.12
N HIS A 127 0.60 -7.92 -0.38
CA HIS A 127 1.00 -8.13 -1.78
C HIS A 127 2.14 -9.12 -1.99
N GLU A 128 3.00 -9.31 -0.99
CA GLU A 128 4.17 -10.20 -1.07
C GLU A 128 4.00 -11.41 -0.15
N GLY A 129 2.95 -11.45 0.67
CA GLY A 129 2.79 -12.41 1.75
C GLY A 129 3.58 -11.97 2.99
N VAL A 130 3.31 -12.62 4.13
CA VAL A 130 4.12 -12.42 5.33
C VAL A 130 5.58 -12.63 4.98
N PHE A 131 6.43 -11.62 5.20
CA PHE A 131 7.88 -11.84 5.18
C PHE A 131 8.15 -12.96 6.18
N PRO A 132 8.61 -14.16 5.79
CA PRO A 132 9.26 -15.00 6.77
C PRO A 132 10.35 -14.13 7.39
N VAL A 133 10.42 -14.12 8.72
CA VAL A 133 11.40 -13.37 9.54
C VAL A 133 12.84 -13.85 9.28
N SER A 134 13.10 -14.53 8.18
CA SER A 134 14.36 -15.18 7.80
C SER A 134 15.29 -14.30 6.95
N CYS A 135 14.99 -13.01 6.78
CA CYS A 135 15.96 -12.06 6.22
C CYS A 135 16.50 -11.11 7.29
N ILE A 136 16.67 -11.59 8.52
CA ILE A 136 17.82 -11.15 9.32
C ILE A 136 18.95 -12.06 8.86
N SER A 137 19.76 -11.60 7.91
CA SER A 137 21.10 -12.13 7.75
C SER A 137 21.87 -11.75 9.02
N VAL A 138 21.65 -12.48 10.11
CA VAL A 138 22.69 -12.66 11.10
C VAL A 138 23.68 -13.55 10.39
N ASP A 139 24.72 -12.96 9.81
CA ASP A 139 25.92 -13.72 9.47
C ASP A 139 26.46 -14.28 10.80
N PRO A 140 26.44 -15.61 11.01
CA PRO A 140 27.10 -16.21 12.14
C PRO A 140 28.36 -16.86 11.60
N THR A 141 29.37 -16.08 11.22
CA THR A 141 30.71 -16.64 11.07
C THR A 141 31.82 -15.63 11.41
N TYR A 142 32.36 -15.88 12.60
CA TYR A 142 33.63 -15.44 13.21
C TYR A 142 33.63 -14.14 14.02
#